data_AF-A0A538JKL8-F1
#
_entry.id   AF-A0A538JKL8-F1
#
_cell.length_a   1.000
_cell.length_b   1.000
_cell.length_c   1.000
_cell.angle_alpha   90.00
_cell.angle_beta   90.00
_cell.angle_gamma   90.00
#
_symmetry.space_group_name_H-M   'P 1'
#
loop_
_entity.id
_entity.type
_entity.pdbx_description
1 polymer ?
#
loop_
_entity_poly.entity_id
_entity_poly.type
_entity_poly.pdbx_seq_one_letter_code
_entity_poly.pdbx_strand_id
1 'polypeptide(L)'
;MRDVLFSTPRPVPGRLLPAVGGALVIALALPVFLIADWRLAGWALGAVLWLASLAVDLLLTRVKSRTGNLAASGVQAFGLFFKAVGLLVVLLATAVTSPHLAAAAAIVYVLAYTFQLGLSLFVYFGSTR
;
A
#
# COMPACT_ATOMS: atom_id res chain seq x y z
N MET A 1 30.10 15.47 21.73
CA MET A 1 29.65 14.07 21.49
C MET A 1 28.11 13.95 21.55
N ARG A 2 27.35 14.83 20.86
CA ARG A 2 25.87 14.77 20.80
C ARG A 2 25.32 14.68 19.37
N ASP A 3 26.15 14.89 18.36
CA ASP A 3 25.72 14.92 16.95
C ASP A 3 25.55 13.53 16.31
N VAL A 4 26.20 12.50 16.86
CA VAL A 4 26.18 11.14 16.27
C VAL A 4 24.84 10.42 16.52
N LEU A 5 24.05 10.85 17.50
CA LEU A 5 22.77 10.21 17.83
C LEU A 5 21.62 10.58 16.87
N PHE A 6 21.76 11.69 16.12
CA PHE A 6 20.69 12.22 15.26
C PHE A 6 21.07 12.33 13.77
N SER A 7 22.28 11.93 13.38
CA SER A 7 22.88 12.27 12.08
C SER A 7 22.77 11.20 10.99
N THR A 8 22.26 9.99 11.25
CA THR A 8 22.08 8.97 10.21
C THR A 8 20.64 8.47 10.19
N PRO A 9 19.79 8.99 9.27
CA PRO A 9 18.52 8.36 8.98
C PRO A 9 18.75 6.89 8.70
N ARG A 10 18.00 6.00 9.36
CA ARG A 10 18.11 4.56 9.10
C ARG A 10 17.89 4.30 7.60
N PRO A 11 18.62 3.34 7.02
CA PRO A 11 18.39 2.95 5.63
C PRO A 11 16.91 2.60 5.43
N VAL A 12 16.34 3.06 4.32
CA VAL A 12 14.96 2.72 3.96
C VAL A 12 14.89 1.20 3.74
N PRO A 13 13.94 0.50 4.37
CA PRO A 13 13.85 -0.95 4.28
C PRO A 13 13.50 -1.38 2.85
N GLY A 14 13.92 -2.58 2.48
CA GLY A 14 13.57 -3.19 1.20
C GLY A 14 12.05 -3.33 1.05
N ARG A 15 11.54 -3.08 -0.17
CA ARG A 15 10.10 -3.04 -0.45
C ARG A 15 9.50 -4.36 -0.93
N LEU A 16 10.35 -5.28 -1.38
CA LEU A 16 9.92 -6.55 -1.96
C LEU A 16 9.21 -7.45 -0.94
N LEU A 17 9.82 -7.63 0.24
CA LEU A 17 9.25 -8.50 1.28
C LEU A 17 7.85 -8.01 1.74
N PRO A 18 7.64 -6.71 2.05
CA PRO A 18 6.30 -6.18 2.30
C PRO A 18 5.31 -6.40 1.15
N ALA A 19 5.73 -6.17 -0.10
CA ALA A 19 4.85 -6.33 -1.27
C ALA A 19 4.43 -7.80 -1.49
N VAL A 20 5.37 -8.74 -1.33
CA VAL A 20 5.07 -10.19 -1.38
C VAL A 20 4.11 -10.57 -0.26
N GLY A 21 4.27 -10.02 0.94
CA GLY A 21 3.33 -10.23 2.03
C GLY A 21 1.91 -9.76 1.70
N GLY A 22 1.76 -8.57 1.12
CA GLY A 22 0.47 -8.06 0.65
C GLY A 22 -0.15 -8.95 -0.43
N ALA A 23 0.64 -9.40 -1.41
CA ALA A 23 0.19 -10.33 -2.45
C ALA A 23 -0.29 -11.67 -1.87
N LEU A 24 0.42 -12.20 -0.87
CA LEU A 24 0.04 -13.42 -0.17
C LEU A 24 -1.31 -13.26 0.54
N VAL A 25 -1.55 -12.12 1.21
CA VAL A 25 -2.86 -11.83 1.83
C VAL A 25 -3.99 -11.80 0.78
N ILE A 26 -3.76 -11.17 -0.37
CA ILE A 26 -4.74 -11.14 -1.47
C ILE A 26 -5.01 -12.56 -2.01
N ALA A 27 -3.95 -13.34 -2.22
CA ALA A 27 -4.07 -14.71 -2.70
C ALA A 27 -4.84 -15.60 -1.70
N LEU A 28 -4.60 -15.44 -0.40
CA LEU A 28 -5.32 -16.16 0.65
C LEU A 28 -6.75 -15.67 0.86
N ALA A 29 -7.06 -14.42 0.51
CA ALA A 29 -8.43 -13.92 0.54
C ALA A 29 -9.31 -14.57 -0.55
N LEU A 30 -8.73 -14.98 -1.68
CA LEU A 30 -9.46 -15.59 -2.78
C LEU A 30 -10.24 -16.87 -2.37
N PRO A 31 -9.63 -17.90 -1.74
CA PRO A 31 -10.38 -19.07 -1.31
C PRO A 31 -11.47 -18.73 -0.29
N VAL A 32 -11.27 -17.73 0.58
CA VAL A 32 -12.32 -17.28 1.52
C VAL A 32 -13.52 -16.73 0.76
N PHE A 33 -13.30 -15.91 -0.26
CA PHE A 33 -14.37 -15.38 -1.10
C PHE A 33 -15.12 -16.47 -1.86
N LEU A 34 -14.40 -17.48 -2.36
CA LEU A 34 -15.00 -18.63 -3.04
C LEU A 34 -15.85 -19.48 -2.09
N ILE A 35 -15.35 -19.78 -0.89
CA ILE A 35 -16.06 -20.61 0.10
C ILE A 35 -17.28 -19.88 0.67
N ALA A 36 -17.16 -18.57 0.92
CA ALA A 36 -18.23 -17.76 1.49
C ALA A 36 -19.26 -17.27 0.46
N ASP A 37 -19.13 -17.65 -0.81
CA ASP A 37 -19.94 -17.18 -1.94
C ASP A 37 -20.00 -15.63 -2.02
N TRP A 38 -18.88 -14.98 -1.70
CA TRP A 38 -18.77 -13.54 -1.82
C TRP A 38 -18.49 -13.14 -3.28
N ARG A 39 -18.96 -11.96 -3.67
CA ARG A 39 -18.76 -11.43 -5.03
C ARG A 39 -17.26 -11.34 -5.35
N LEU A 40 -16.77 -12.24 -6.21
CA LEU A 40 -15.37 -12.28 -6.68
C LEU A 40 -14.89 -10.96 -7.30
N ALA A 41 -15.81 -10.21 -7.91
CA ALA A 41 -15.52 -8.87 -8.41
C ALA A 41 -15.02 -7.92 -7.30
N GLY A 42 -15.46 -8.08 -6.06
CA GLY A 42 -15.01 -7.28 -4.92
C GLY A 42 -13.57 -7.60 -4.56
N TRP A 43 -13.22 -8.88 -4.52
CA TRP A 43 -11.84 -9.32 -4.34
C TRP A 43 -10.94 -8.78 -5.45
N ALA A 44 -11.36 -8.92 -6.71
CA ALA A 44 -10.59 -8.43 -7.86
C ALA A 44 -10.40 -6.91 -7.80
N LEU A 45 -11.43 -6.14 -7.46
CA LEU A 45 -11.34 -4.69 -7.33
C LEU A 45 -10.38 -4.30 -6.19
N GLY A 46 -10.43 -4.98 -5.04
CA GLY A 46 -9.47 -4.78 -3.95
C GLY A 46 -8.02 -5.08 -4.38
N ALA A 47 -7.80 -6.16 -5.13
CA ALA A 47 -6.50 -6.52 -5.67
C ALA A 47 -5.97 -5.46 -6.68
N VAL A 48 -6.84 -4.96 -7.55
CA VAL A 48 -6.50 -3.90 -8.51
C VAL A 48 -6.15 -2.59 -7.79
N LEU A 49 -6.92 -2.20 -6.78
CA LEU A 49 -6.62 -1.02 -5.96
C LEU A 49 -5.27 -1.16 -5.25
N TRP A 50 -4.96 -2.35 -4.74
CA TRP A 50 -3.67 -2.62 -4.12
C TRP A 50 -2.52 -2.54 -5.13
N LEU A 51 -2.66 -3.16 -6.32
CA LEU A 51 -1.66 -3.05 -7.38
C LEU A 51 -1.46 -1.61 -7.86
N ALA A 52 -2.54 -0.85 -8.03
CA ALA A 52 -2.47 0.57 -8.37
C ALA A 52 -1.68 1.36 -7.30
N SER A 53 -1.87 1.02 -6.02
CA SER A 53 -1.11 1.63 -4.93
C SER A 53 0.40 1.35 -5.04
N LEU A 54 0.79 0.12 -5.39
CA LEU A 54 2.19 -0.24 -5.62
C LEU A 54 2.76 0.48 -6.85
N ALA A 55 1.97 0.59 -7.92
CA ALA A 55 2.37 1.28 -9.14
C ALA A 55 2.69 2.76 -8.88
N VAL A 56 1.87 3.44 -8.07
CA VAL A 56 2.17 4.82 -7.67
C VAL A 56 3.43 4.89 -6.81
N ASP A 57 3.65 3.96 -5.89
CA ASP A 57 4.89 3.95 -5.09
C ASP A 57 6.14 3.78 -5.96
N LEU A 58 6.08 2.92 -6.97
CA LEU A 58 7.15 2.74 -7.95
C LEU A 58 7.37 4.01 -8.76
N LEU A 59 6.30 4.66 -9.23
CA LEU A 59 6.39 5.92 -9.95
C LEU A 59 7.07 7.00 -9.09
N LEU A 60 6.65 7.14 -7.83
CA LEU A 60 7.23 8.12 -6.89
C LEU A 60 8.70 7.84 -6.60
N THR A 61 9.12 6.58 -6.51
CA THR A 61 10.56 6.26 -6.36
C THR A 61 11.37 6.67 -7.57
N ARG A 62 10.85 6.44 -8.78
CA ARG A 62 11.53 6.84 -10.01
C ARG A 62 11.64 8.36 -10.09
N VAL A 63 10.59 9.11 -9.74
CA VAL A 63 10.64 10.58 -9.74
C VAL A 63 11.59 11.11 -8.66
N LYS A 64 11.59 10.52 -7.46
CA LYS A 64 12.54 10.87 -6.39
C LYS A 64 13.99 10.72 -6.84
N SER A 65 14.32 9.63 -7.54
CA SER A 65 15.69 9.39 -8.03
C SER A 65 16.20 10.44 -9.02
N ARG A 66 15.31 11.28 -9.58
CA ARG A 66 15.64 12.30 -10.59
C ARG A 66 15.57 13.75 -10.07
N THR A 67 15.16 13.98 -8.83
CA THR A 67 14.87 15.33 -8.30
C THR A 67 15.63 15.62 -6.99
N GLY A 68 15.93 16.90 -6.72
CA GLY A 68 16.58 17.32 -5.47
C GLY A 68 15.67 17.21 -4.23
N ASN A 69 16.24 17.26 -3.02
CA ASN A 69 15.57 16.90 -1.77
C ASN A 69 14.25 17.66 -1.46
N LEU A 70 14.13 18.94 -1.80
CA LEU A 70 12.91 19.73 -1.57
C LEU A 70 11.78 19.39 -2.55
N ALA A 71 12.09 19.26 -3.84
CA ALA A 71 11.10 18.87 -4.84
C ALA A 71 10.65 17.42 -4.62
N ALA A 72 11.58 16.55 -4.23
CA ALA A 72 11.33 15.15 -3.92
C ALA A 72 10.38 14.94 -2.74
N SER A 73 10.40 15.81 -1.71
CA SER A 73 9.48 15.71 -0.57
C SER A 73 8.06 16.16 -0.95
N GLY A 74 7.93 17.23 -1.73
CA GLY A 74 6.63 17.69 -2.26
C GLY A 74 5.95 16.65 -3.15
N VAL A 75 6.69 16.03 -4.07
CA VAL A 75 6.18 14.96 -4.94
C VAL A 75 5.73 13.74 -4.12
N GLN A 76 6.47 13.37 -3.08
CA GLN A 76 6.08 12.27 -2.19
C GLN A 76 4.78 12.56 -1.44
N ALA A 77 4.65 13.76 -0.87
CA ALA A 77 3.43 14.17 -0.18
C ALA A 77 2.23 14.14 -1.13
N PHE A 78 2.37 14.75 -2.31
CA PHE A 78 1.32 14.75 -3.33
C PHE A 78 0.95 13.32 -3.75
N GLY A 79 1.94 12.46 -3.97
CA GLY A 79 1.72 11.06 -4.31
C GLY A 79 0.95 10.29 -3.25
N LEU A 80 1.28 10.48 -1.97
CA LEU A 80 0.56 9.85 -0.87
C LEU A 80 -0.91 10.29 -0.82
N PHE A 81 -1.15 11.61 -0.92
CA PHE A 81 -2.50 12.15 -0.96
C PHE A 81 -3.29 11.67 -2.17
N PHE A 82 -2.66 11.65 -3.35
CA PHE A 82 -3.29 11.20 -4.59
C PHE A 82 -3.74 9.75 -4.50
N LYS A 83 -2.91 8.86 -3.93
CA LYS A 83 -3.30 7.46 -3.70
C LYS A 83 -4.50 7.35 -2.76
N ALA A 84 -4.48 8.08 -1.64
CA ALA A 84 -5.54 8.03 -0.64
C ALA A 84 -6.87 8.55 -1.22
N VAL A 85 -6.84 9.69 -1.91
CA VAL A 85 -8.02 10.29 -2.55
C VAL A 85 -8.51 9.40 -3.69
N GLY A 86 -7.62 8.92 -4.56
CA GLY A 86 -7.99 8.04 -5.67
C GLY A 86 -8.67 6.76 -5.18
N LEU A 87 -8.15 6.15 -4.10
CA LEU A 87 -8.78 5.00 -3.47
C LEU A 87 -10.16 5.32 -2.91
N LEU A 88 -10.30 6.44 -2.18
CA LEU A 88 -11.58 6.88 -1.65
C LEU A 88 -12.61 7.11 -2.76
N VAL A 89 -12.21 7.77 -3.85
CA VAL A 89 -13.07 8.03 -5.00
C VAL A 89 -13.57 6.72 -5.61
N VAL A 90 -12.68 5.75 -5.85
CA VAL A 90 -13.08 4.46 -6.43
C VAL A 90 -13.99 3.68 -5.50
N LEU A 91 -13.66 3.60 -4.21
CA LEU A 91 -14.51 2.89 -3.24
C LEU A 91 -15.86 3.59 -3.05
N LEU A 92 -15.91 4.92 -3.01
CA LEU A 92 -17.15 5.67 -2.90
C LEU A 92 -18.02 5.51 -4.14
N ALA A 93 -17.45 5.65 -5.34
CA ALA A 93 -18.16 5.42 -6.59
C ALA A 93 -18.73 3.99 -6.65
N THR A 94 -17.92 3.00 -6.25
CA THR A 94 -18.35 1.60 -6.17
C THR A 94 -19.46 1.42 -5.12
N ALA A 95 -19.37 2.10 -3.97
CA ALA A 95 -20.35 2.00 -2.90
C ALA A 95 -21.71 2.57 -3.32
N VAL A 96 -21.71 3.66 -4.10
CA VAL A 96 -22.94 4.26 -4.66
C VAL A 96 -23.65 3.29 -5.60
N THR A 97 -22.93 2.51 -6.40
CA THR A 97 -23.51 1.53 -7.32
C THR A 97 -23.79 0.17 -6.67
N SER A 98 -22.94 -0.25 -5.73
CA SER A 98 -22.97 -1.58 -5.12
C SER A 98 -22.24 -1.58 -3.76
N PRO A 99 -22.95 -1.30 -2.65
CA PRO A 99 -22.35 -1.21 -1.31
C PRO A 99 -21.58 -2.49 -0.90
N HIS A 100 -22.15 -3.67 -1.17
CA HIS A 100 -21.50 -4.94 -0.86
C HIS A 100 -20.21 -5.16 -1.64
N LEU A 101 -20.15 -4.71 -2.90
CA LEU A 101 -18.95 -4.81 -3.73
C LEU A 101 -17.83 -3.93 -3.17
N ALA A 102 -18.17 -2.70 -2.79
CA ALA A 102 -17.23 -1.75 -2.20
C ALA A 102 -16.70 -2.25 -0.85
N ALA A 103 -17.58 -2.78 0.01
CA ALA A 103 -17.18 -3.35 1.30
C ALA A 103 -16.21 -4.51 1.12
N ALA A 104 -16.52 -5.44 0.20
CA ALA A 104 -15.65 -6.58 -0.07
C ALA A 104 -14.28 -6.16 -0.61
N ALA A 105 -14.24 -5.19 -1.53
CA ALA A 105 -13.00 -4.64 -2.05
C ALA A 105 -12.17 -3.89 -0.99
N ALA A 106 -12.85 -3.09 -0.15
CA ALA A 106 -12.22 -2.38 0.94
C ALA A 106 -11.56 -3.36 1.93
N ILE A 107 -12.25 -4.45 2.30
CA ILE A 107 -11.70 -5.48 3.19
C ILE A 107 -10.41 -6.06 2.61
N VAL A 108 -10.42 -6.49 1.35
CA VAL A 108 -9.24 -7.09 0.70
C VAL A 108 -8.07 -6.10 0.63
N TYR A 109 -8.34 -4.87 0.18
CA TYR A 109 -7.32 -3.82 0.10
C TYR A 109 -6.72 -3.50 1.48
N VAL A 110 -7.58 -3.26 2.48
CA VAL A 110 -7.16 -2.82 3.82
C VAL A 110 -6.34 -3.92 4.49
N LEU A 111 -6.75 -5.19 4.39
CA LEU A 111 -6.01 -6.32 4.95
C LEU A 111 -4.61 -6.43 4.33
N ALA A 112 -4.53 -6.40 3.00
CA ALA A 112 -3.27 -6.49 2.28
C ALA A 112 -2.33 -5.33 2.62
N TYR A 113 -2.86 -4.10 2.60
CA TYR A 113 -2.10 -2.89 2.91
C TYR A 113 -1.61 -2.89 4.37
N THR A 114 -2.45 -3.30 5.32
CA THR A 114 -2.10 -3.35 6.75
C THR A 114 -1.01 -4.37 7.00
N PHE A 115 -1.10 -5.56 6.40
CA PHE A 115 -0.07 -6.58 6.55
C PHE A 115 1.27 -6.14 5.93
N GLN A 116 1.22 -5.56 4.73
CA GLN A 116 2.40 -4.97 4.07
C GLN A 116 3.03 -3.87 4.93
N LEU A 117 2.22 -3.00 5.53
CA LEU A 117 2.70 -1.95 6.42
C LEU A 117 3.32 -2.54 7.69
N GLY A 118 2.68 -3.55 8.30
CA GLY A 118 3.22 -4.28 9.45
C GLY A 118 4.58 -4.91 9.16
N LEU A 119 4.74 -5.59 8.02
CA LEU A 119 6.03 -6.12 7.59
C LEU A 119 7.07 -5.02 7.35
N SER A 120 6.66 -3.89 6.78
CA SER A 120 7.56 -2.74 6.57
C SER A 120 8.09 -2.21 7.90
N LEU A 121 7.21 -2.07 8.91
CA LEU A 121 7.59 -1.67 10.26
C LEU A 121 8.48 -2.72 10.92
N PHE A 122 8.13 -4.00 10.81
CA PHE A 122 8.90 -5.10 11.35
C PHE A 122 10.33 -5.12 10.80
N VAL A 123 10.51 -4.96 9.48
CA VAL A 123 11.84 -4.91 8.86
C VAL A 123 12.60 -3.65 9.28
N TYR A 124 11.93 -2.49 9.32
CA TYR A 124 12.57 -1.22 9.70
C TYR A 124 13.09 -1.20 11.15
N PHE A 125 12.33 -1.80 12.07
CA PHE A 125 12.70 -1.85 13.48
C PHE A 125 13.51 -3.10 13.85
N GLY A 126 13.37 -4.18 13.08
CA GLY A 126 14.06 -5.46 13.29
C GLY A 126 15.45 -5.56 12.66
N SER A 127 15.80 -4.69 11.70
CA SER A 127 17.18 -4.63 11.19
C SER A 127 18.12 -4.12 12.29
N THR A 128 19.04 -4.98 12.75
CA THR A 128 20.16 -4.58 13.63
C THR A 128 21.02 -3.51 12.94
N ARG A 129 21.42 -2.48 13.70
CA ARG A 129 22.17 -1.31 13.22
C ARG A 129 23.49 -1.69 12.57
#